data_AF-A0A369T7P2-F1
#
_entry.id   AF-A0A369T7P2-F1
#
_cell.length_a   1.000
_cell.length_b   1.000
_cell.length_c   1.000
_cell.angle_alpha   90.00
_cell.angle_beta   90.00
_cell.angle_gamma   90.00
#
_symmetry.space_group_name_H-M   'P 1'
#
loop_
_entity.id
_entity.type
_entity.pdbx_description
1 polymer ?
#
loop_
_entity_poly.entity_id
_entity_poly.type
_entity_poly.pdbx_seq_one_letter_code
_entity_poly.pdbx_strand_id
1 'polypeptide(L)'
;MKAARAARSLVAMYRTPPVPEADPAELDAAWIAHRLFASHADEPVRTLEALAVAEANRLRRQAGRERLYPKLPAPPDDDARYRACLRTARRALAGALPGYIGGATHYHRRNVEPRWAAQMTPAAEVGDFIFYERED
;
A
#
# COMPACT_ATOMS: atom_id res chain seq x y z
N MET A 1 56.41 11.99 15.53
CA MET A 1 55.73 11.73 14.25
C MET A 1 55.02 10.39 14.36
N LYS A 2 53.69 10.39 14.16
CA LYS A 2 52.78 9.25 14.37
C LYS A 2 52.91 8.21 13.25
N ALA A 3 53.09 6.94 13.59
CA ALA A 3 52.80 5.81 12.72
C ALA A 3 51.60 5.05 13.29
N ALA A 4 50.45 5.16 12.63
CA ALA A 4 49.32 4.27 12.85
C ALA A 4 48.61 4.11 11.50
N ARG A 5 48.92 3.03 10.78
CA ARG A 5 48.13 2.61 9.62
C ARG A 5 48.21 1.11 9.46
N ALA A 6 47.27 0.39 10.08
CA ALA A 6 46.66 -0.81 9.53
C ALA A 6 45.56 -1.33 10.48
N ALA A 7 44.49 -0.55 10.66
CA ALA A 7 43.20 -1.13 11.00
C ALA A 7 42.43 -1.28 9.68
N ARG A 8 42.66 -2.39 8.97
CA ARG A 8 41.78 -2.84 7.89
C ARG A 8 40.45 -3.19 8.54
N SER A 9 39.54 -2.22 8.55
CA SER A 9 38.21 -2.39 9.10
C SER A 9 37.42 -3.37 8.23
N LEU A 10 37.01 -4.49 8.83
CA LEU A 10 36.07 -5.48 8.31
C LEU A 10 34.67 -4.91 7.96
N VAL A 11 34.46 -3.61 8.15
CA VAL A 11 33.22 -2.88 7.84
C VAL A 11 32.97 -2.77 6.32
N ALA A 12 33.98 -2.97 5.47
CA ALA A 12 33.82 -2.85 4.02
C ALA A 12 33.16 -4.08 3.33
N MET A 13 33.01 -5.22 4.02
CA MET A 13 32.58 -6.47 3.36
C MET A 13 31.06 -6.71 3.42
N TYR A 14 30.34 -6.01 4.31
CA TYR A 14 28.87 -6.03 4.40
C TYR A 14 28.24 -4.66 4.09
N ARG A 15 28.91 -3.84 3.27
CA ARG A 15 28.18 -2.83 2.51
C ARG A 15 27.44 -3.56 1.41
N THR A 16 26.28 -4.14 1.74
CA THR A 16 25.20 -4.23 0.78
C THR A 16 25.13 -2.86 0.10
N PRO A 17 25.16 -2.76 -1.24
CA PRO A 17 24.88 -1.47 -1.86
C PRO A 17 23.57 -0.97 -1.24
N PRO A 18 23.45 0.33 -0.86
CA PRO A 18 22.14 0.84 -0.54
C PRO A 18 21.28 0.51 -1.75
N VAL A 19 20.26 -0.33 -1.56
CA VAL A 19 19.12 -0.32 -2.47
C VAL A 19 18.79 1.17 -2.56
N PRO A 20 18.83 1.80 -3.75
CA PRO A 20 18.57 3.23 -3.87
C PRO A 20 17.30 3.49 -3.05
N GLU A 21 17.43 4.36 -2.05
CA GLU A 21 16.43 4.63 -1.02
C GLU A 21 15.07 4.62 -1.69
N ALA A 22 14.31 3.54 -1.49
CA ALA A 22 13.24 3.19 -2.42
C ALA A 22 12.29 4.39 -2.53
N ASP A 23 11.98 4.81 -3.76
CA ASP A 23 11.09 5.94 -4.02
C ASP A 23 9.84 5.81 -3.12
N PRO A 24 9.53 6.80 -2.26
CA PRO A 24 8.39 6.73 -1.36
C PRO A 24 7.08 6.33 -2.05
N ALA A 25 6.88 6.76 -3.31
CA ALA A 25 5.72 6.37 -4.10
C ALA A 25 5.73 4.88 -4.48
N GLU A 26 6.91 4.32 -4.70
CA GLU A 26 7.09 2.91 -5.03
C GLU A 26 6.94 2.03 -3.79
N LEU A 27 7.37 2.53 -2.62
CA LEU A 27 7.08 1.90 -1.32
C LEU A 27 5.59 1.89 -0.99
N ASP A 28 4.88 3.01 -1.22
CA ASP A 28 3.42 3.07 -1.11
C ASP A 28 2.77 2.02 -2.01
N ALA A 29 3.19 1.96 -3.28
CA ALA A 29 2.64 1.03 -4.25
C ALA A 29 2.86 -0.43 -3.83
N ALA A 30 4.06 -0.77 -3.37
CA ALA A 30 4.37 -2.10 -2.87
C ALA A 30 3.55 -2.45 -1.61
N TRP A 31 3.37 -1.50 -0.68
CA TRP A 31 2.57 -1.72 0.52
C TRP A 31 1.10 -2.00 0.20
N ILE A 32 0.49 -1.20 -0.69
CA ILE A 32 -0.88 -1.46 -1.16
C ILE A 32 -0.93 -2.82 -1.86
N ALA A 33 0.02 -3.11 -2.75
CA ALA A 33 0.06 -4.36 -3.50
C ALA A 33 0.10 -5.60 -2.60
N HIS A 34 0.93 -5.58 -1.54
CA HIS A 34 1.00 -6.67 -0.57
C HIS A 34 -0.34 -6.89 0.16
N ARG A 35 -1.02 -5.81 0.57
CA ARG A 35 -2.33 -5.92 1.21
C ARG A 35 -3.40 -6.48 0.28
N LEU A 36 -3.45 -5.99 -0.96
CA LEU A 36 -4.38 -6.50 -1.96
C LEU A 36 -4.09 -7.96 -2.28
N PHE A 37 -2.83 -8.32 -2.48
CA PHE A 37 -2.45 -9.70 -2.79
C PHE A 37 -2.80 -10.68 -1.66
N ALA A 38 -2.58 -10.29 -0.40
CA ALA A 38 -2.80 -11.17 0.75
C ALA A 38 -4.27 -11.50 1.02
N SER A 39 -5.22 -10.67 0.59
CA SER A 39 -6.63 -10.83 1.00
C SER A 39 -7.66 -10.61 -0.11
N HIS A 40 -7.23 -10.09 -1.26
CA HIS A 40 -8.14 -9.60 -2.31
C HIS A 40 -7.69 -9.98 -3.73
N ALA A 41 -6.63 -10.77 -3.90
CA ALA A 41 -6.03 -11.08 -5.20
C ALA A 41 -7.00 -11.67 -6.23
N ASP A 42 -8.03 -12.38 -5.76
CA ASP A 42 -9.01 -13.07 -6.59
C ASP A 42 -10.31 -12.26 -6.79
N GLU A 43 -10.37 -11.02 -6.28
CA GLU A 43 -11.49 -10.12 -6.48
C GLU A 43 -11.56 -9.64 -7.95
N PRO A 44 -12.76 -9.34 -8.49
CA PRO A 44 -12.89 -8.74 -9.82
C PRO A 44 -12.05 -7.47 -9.95
N VAL A 45 -11.54 -7.19 -11.16
CA VAL A 45 -10.66 -6.03 -11.42
C VAL A 45 -11.25 -4.72 -10.89
N ARG A 46 -12.55 -4.48 -11.09
CA ARG A 46 -13.23 -3.28 -10.59
C ARG A 46 -13.20 -3.16 -9.07
N THR A 47 -13.33 -4.28 -8.36
CA THR A 47 -13.23 -4.34 -6.89
C THR A 47 -11.79 -4.09 -6.45
N LEU A 48 -10.81 -4.72 -7.09
CA LEU A 48 -9.38 -4.47 -6.84
C LEU A 48 -9.02 -2.99 -7.03
N GLU A 49 -9.53 -2.35 -8.08
CA GLU A 49 -9.34 -0.92 -8.34
C GLU A 49 -9.94 -0.07 -7.22
N ALA A 50 -11.17 -0.35 -6.79
CA ALA A 50 -11.81 0.38 -5.69
C ALA A 50 -11.02 0.24 -4.37
N LEU A 51 -10.59 -0.98 -4.02
CA LEU A 51 -9.76 -1.22 -2.83
C LEU A 51 -8.44 -0.47 -2.89
N ALA A 52 -7.76 -0.47 -4.05
CA ALA A 52 -6.52 0.27 -4.25
C ALA A 52 -6.71 1.79 -4.10
N VAL A 53 -7.81 2.35 -4.63
CA VAL A 53 -8.14 3.77 -4.45
C VAL A 53 -8.39 4.09 -2.99
N ALA A 54 -9.09 3.24 -2.24
CA ALA A 54 -9.35 3.47 -0.82
C ALA A 54 -8.07 3.49 0.02
N GLU A 55 -7.13 2.59 -0.28
CA GLU A 55 -5.80 2.57 0.36
C GLU A 55 -4.96 3.79 -0.02
N ALA A 56 -4.97 4.20 -1.30
CA ALA A 56 -4.28 5.41 -1.74
C ALA A 56 -4.84 6.67 -1.04
N ASN A 57 -6.18 6.76 -0.89
CA ASN A 57 -6.82 7.85 -0.16
C ASN A 57 -6.39 7.87 1.31
N ARG A 58 -6.29 6.71 1.96
CA ARG A 58 -5.81 6.59 3.34
C ARG A 58 -4.39 7.12 3.48
N LEU A 59 -3.48 6.75 2.57
CA LEU A 59 -2.10 7.24 2.57
C LEU A 59 -2.00 8.74 2.29
N ARG A 60 -2.87 9.29 1.43
CA ARG A 60 -2.97 10.73 1.18
C ARG A 60 -3.46 11.50 2.41
N ARG A 61 -4.48 11.01 3.12
CA ARG A 61 -4.93 11.64 4.38
C ARG A 61 -3.88 11.56 5.50
N GLN A 62 -2.99 10.58 5.46
CA GLN A 62 -1.88 10.44 6.38
C GLN A 62 -0.64 11.27 5.99
N ALA A 63 -0.65 11.95 4.84
CA ALA A 63 0.49 12.76 4.39
C ALA A 63 0.85 13.84 5.43
N GLY A 64 2.14 13.97 5.73
CA GLY A 64 2.65 14.84 6.80
C GLY A 64 2.89 14.13 8.14
N ARG A 65 2.44 12.89 8.31
CA ARG A 65 2.91 11.99 9.38
C ARG A 65 4.04 11.12 8.84
N GLU A 66 5.07 10.86 9.65
CA GLU A 66 6.12 9.91 9.27
C GLU A 66 5.49 8.55 8.92
N ARG A 67 5.72 8.10 7.69
CA ARG A 67 5.19 6.82 7.21
C ARG A 67 6.12 5.70 7.64
N LEU A 68 5.72 5.01 8.71
CA LEU A 68 6.39 3.78 9.12
C LEU A 68 5.83 2.62 8.30
N TYR A 69 6.52 2.24 7.23
CA TYR A 69 6.24 0.97 6.58
C TYR A 69 6.77 -0.13 7.49
N PRO A 70 5.92 -1.06 7.98
CA PRO A 70 6.46 -2.29 8.54
C PRO A 70 7.33 -2.95 7.47
N LYS A 71 8.37 -3.68 7.87
CA LYS A 71 9.25 -4.39 6.94
C LYS A 71 8.38 -5.21 5.98
N LEU A 72 8.29 -4.77 4.73
CA LEU A 72 7.52 -5.46 3.71
C LEU A 72 8.19 -6.82 3.46
N PRO A 73 7.41 -7.90 3.34
CA PRO A 73 7.96 -9.15 2.86
C PRO A 73 8.51 -8.95 1.44
N ALA A 74 9.41 -9.83 1.01
CA ALA A 74 9.80 -9.84 -0.39
C ALA A 74 8.54 -10.06 -1.26
N PRO A 75 8.45 -9.44 -2.44
CA PRO A 75 7.40 -9.77 -3.39
C PRO A 75 7.44 -11.27 -3.71
N PRO A 76 6.29 -11.93 -3.92
CA PRO A 76 6.27 -13.32 -4.36
C PRO A 76 7.00 -13.48 -5.70
N ASP A 77 7.72 -14.59 -5.87
CA ASP A 77 8.42 -14.90 -7.12
C ASP A 77 7.43 -15.07 -8.27
N ASP A 78 7.63 -14.30 -9.35
CA ASP A 78 6.90 -14.34 -10.62
C ASP A 78 5.36 -14.54 -10.53
N ASP A 79 4.69 -14.04 -9.49
CA ASP A 79 3.23 -14.18 -9.35
C ASP A 79 2.48 -13.11 -10.17
N ALA A 80 1.67 -13.57 -11.12
CA ALA A 80 0.89 -12.71 -12.02
C ALA A 80 -0.17 -11.87 -11.28
N ARG A 81 -0.78 -12.40 -10.21
CA ARG A 81 -1.77 -11.69 -9.38
C ARG A 81 -1.10 -10.62 -8.55
N TYR A 82 0.09 -10.89 -8.00
CA TYR A 82 0.87 -9.85 -7.32
C TYR A 82 1.24 -8.71 -8.29
N ARG A 83 1.71 -9.05 -9.50
CA ARG A 83 1.99 -8.03 -10.54
C ARG A 83 0.74 -7.22 -10.89
N ALA A 84 -0.43 -7.86 -10.93
CA ALA A 84 -1.69 -7.15 -11.15
C ALA A 84 -2.01 -6.17 -10.00
N CYS A 85 -1.89 -6.62 -8.75
CA CYS A 85 -2.07 -5.78 -7.56
C CYS A 85 -1.12 -4.57 -7.59
N LEU A 86 0.15 -4.78 -7.94
CA LEU A 86 1.14 -3.71 -8.02
C LEU A 86 0.83 -2.69 -9.13
N ARG A 87 0.42 -3.14 -10.32
CA ARG A 87 -0.02 -2.23 -11.39
C ARG A 87 -1.24 -1.40 -10.96
N THR A 88 -2.21 -2.03 -10.30
CA THR A 88 -3.40 -1.34 -9.81
C THR A 88 -3.07 -0.33 -8.71
N ALA A 89 -2.19 -0.68 -7.76
CA ALA A 89 -1.71 0.22 -6.72
C ALA A 89 -1.04 1.48 -7.30
N ARG A 90 -0.12 1.31 -8.26
CA ARG A 90 0.54 2.43 -8.94
C ARG A 90 -0.48 3.34 -9.64
N ARG A 91 -1.45 2.77 -10.36
CA ARG A 91 -2.52 3.54 -11.01
C ARG A 91 -3.39 4.31 -10.01
N ALA A 92 -3.71 3.70 -8.86
CA ALA A 92 -4.49 4.34 -7.80
C ALA A 92 -3.76 5.56 -7.21
N LEU A 93 -2.46 5.40 -6.89
CA LEU A 93 -1.60 6.47 -6.38
C LEU A 93 -1.42 7.61 -7.38
N ALA A 94 -1.31 7.28 -8.67
CA ALA A 94 -1.26 8.26 -9.76
C ALA A 94 -2.61 8.94 -10.07
N GLY A 95 -3.71 8.51 -9.44
CA GLY A 95 -5.05 9.04 -9.72
C GLY A 95 -5.61 8.64 -11.09
N ALA A 96 -5.08 7.57 -11.69
CA ALA A 96 -5.44 7.09 -13.02
C ALA A 96 -6.56 6.03 -13.02
N LEU A 97 -7.17 5.77 -11.87
CA LEU A 97 -8.31 4.87 -11.73
C LEU A 97 -9.61 5.67 -11.62
N PRO A 98 -10.75 5.11 -12.06
CA PRO A 98 -12.03 5.80 -11.95
C PRO A 98 -12.41 6.10 -10.48
N GLY A 99 -12.93 7.31 -10.25
CA GLY A 99 -13.30 7.80 -8.91
C GLY A 99 -14.64 7.30 -8.36
N TYR A 100 -14.98 6.02 -8.54
CA TYR A 100 -16.30 5.48 -8.17
C TYR A 100 -16.57 5.40 -6.66
N ILE A 101 -15.55 5.58 -5.82
CA ILE A 101 -15.67 5.53 -4.35
C ILE A 101 -15.36 6.88 -3.68
N GLY A 102 -15.19 7.96 -4.45
CA GLY A 102 -14.90 9.29 -3.93
C GLY A 102 -13.66 9.33 -3.02
N GLY A 103 -13.80 10.02 -1.88
CA GLY A 103 -12.76 10.15 -0.85
C GLY A 103 -12.72 9.00 0.15
N ALA A 104 -13.40 7.88 -0.11
CA ALA A 104 -13.49 6.77 0.82
C ALA A 104 -12.10 6.26 1.25
N THR A 105 -11.96 5.99 2.55
CA THR A 105 -10.72 5.51 3.20
C THR A 105 -10.94 4.25 4.01
N HIS A 106 -12.20 3.86 4.22
CA HIS A 106 -12.62 2.70 5.00
C HIS A 106 -13.53 1.84 4.14
N TYR A 107 -13.47 0.53 4.36
CA TYR A 107 -14.34 -0.43 3.68
C TYR A 107 -14.46 -1.70 4.51
N HIS A 108 -15.53 -2.44 4.29
CA HIS A 108 -15.67 -3.81 4.80
C HIS A 108 -16.42 -4.67 3.78
N ARG A 109 -16.32 -5.99 3.92
CA ARG A 109 -17.16 -6.93 3.17
C ARG A 109 -18.60 -6.82 3.65
N ARG A 110 -19.57 -6.96 2.75
CA ARG A 110 -21.02 -6.87 3.02
C ARG A 110 -21.49 -7.82 4.11
N ASN A 111 -20.87 -8.98 4.25
CA ASN A 111 -21.19 -9.99 5.25
C ASN A 111 -20.52 -9.76 6.63
N VAL A 112 -19.81 -8.66 6.81
CA VAL A 112 -19.17 -8.26 8.06
C VAL A 112 -19.74 -6.92 8.48
N GLU A 113 -20.05 -6.75 9.76
CA GLU A 113 -20.57 -5.48 10.29
C GLU A 113 -19.65 -4.97 11.42
N PRO A 114 -18.60 -4.21 11.08
CA PRO A 114 -17.69 -3.70 12.08
C PRO A 114 -18.32 -2.51 12.83
N ARG A 115 -18.07 -2.42 14.14
CA ARG A 115 -18.64 -1.36 15.01
C ARG A 115 -18.44 0.06 14.49
N TRP A 116 -17.31 0.33 13.83
CA TRP A 116 -17.04 1.66 13.28
C TRP A 116 -18.00 2.03 12.14
N ALA A 117 -18.52 1.07 11.37
CA ALA A 117 -19.41 1.32 10.25
C ALA A 117 -20.79 1.83 10.71
N ALA A 118 -21.23 1.44 11.91
CA ALA A 118 -22.51 1.86 12.48
C ALA A 118 -22.63 3.38 12.70
N GLN A 119 -21.50 4.10 12.71
CA GLN A 119 -21.44 5.55 12.91
C GLN A 119 -21.07 6.31 11.63
N MET A 120 -21.03 5.64 10.47
CA MET A 120 -20.59 6.22 9.21
C MET A 120 -21.63 6.03 8.11
N THR A 121 -21.78 7.03 7.25
CA THR A 121 -22.63 6.94 6.05
C THR A 121 -21.86 6.22 4.92
N PRO A 122 -22.43 5.15 4.32
CA PRO A 122 -21.84 4.51 3.15
C PRO A 122 -21.70 5.50 1.98
N ALA A 123 -20.53 5.52 1.35
CA ALA A 123 -20.22 6.36 0.20
C ALA A 123 -20.43 5.62 -1.13
N ALA A 124 -20.12 4.32 -1.19
CA ALA A 124 -20.27 3.50 -2.39
C ALA A 124 -20.33 2.00 -2.07
N GLU A 125 -20.88 1.23 -2.99
CA GLU A 125 -20.81 -0.23 -2.98
C GLU A 125 -20.16 -0.72 -4.28
N VAL A 126 -19.12 -1.56 -4.17
CA VAL A 126 -18.42 -2.15 -5.33
C VAL A 126 -18.16 -3.63 -5.04
N GLY A 127 -18.76 -4.51 -5.84
CA GLY A 127 -18.75 -5.95 -5.56
C GLY A 127 -19.37 -6.24 -4.18
N ASP A 128 -18.69 -7.07 -3.40
CA ASP A 128 -19.10 -7.42 -2.04
C ASP A 128 -18.56 -6.46 -0.97
N PHE A 129 -18.13 -5.25 -1.35
CA PHE A 129 -17.59 -4.26 -0.42
C PHE A 129 -18.45 -3.01 -0.34
N ILE A 130 -18.58 -2.50 0.90
CA ILE A 130 -19.18 -1.22 1.21
C ILE A 130 -18.04 -0.27 1.63
N PHE A 131 -18.00 0.90 1.02
CA PHE A 131 -16.96 1.91 1.18
C PHE A 131 -17.51 3.11 1.94
N TYR A 132 -16.67 3.70 2.78
CA TYR A 132 -17.02 4.78 3.69
C TYR A 132 -15.99 5.90 3.63
N GLU A 133 -16.49 7.12 3.61
CA GLU A 133 -15.70 8.33 3.78
C GLU A 133 -15.82 8.79 5.24
N ARG A 134 -14.70 9.19 5.85
CA ARG A 134 -14.76 9.88 7.14
C ARG A 134 -15.08 11.35 6.86
N GLU A 135 -16.10 11.86 7.54
CA GLU A 135 -16.19 13.28 7.85
C GLU A 135 -15.05 13.57 8.82
N ASP A 136 -14.11 14.41 8.39
CA ASP A 136 -12.96 14.85 9.20
C ASP A 136 -13.36 16.04 10.08
#